data_AF-A0A800F164-F1
#
_entry.id   AF-A0A800F164-F1
#
_cell.length_a   1.000
_cell.length_b   1.000
_cell.length_c   1.000
_cell.angle_alpha   90.00
_cell.angle_beta   90.00
_cell.angle_gamma   90.00
#
_symmetry.space_group_name_H-M   'P 1'
#
loop_
_entity.id
_entity.type
_entity.pdbx_description
1 polymer ?
#
loop_
_entity_poly.entity_id
_entity_poly.type
_entity_poly.pdbx_seq_one_letter_code
_entity_poly.pdbx_strand_id
1 'polypeptide(L)'
;METNRDDFVIAIRSAFLKKSNKQRFSLIGLIIFSIFFLVLSNFNFKAIDYIKISTKEIIYRSSFIISIPENYIKKTYLKVQDHLYFYKDYEKVKTELKEIKSQKIVNEFILSENKRLKIIIDDYVEISDEILAKVLIDKKSPFLRSIIINKGSQDNIKLGMAA
;
A
#
# COMPACT_ATOMS: atom_id res chain seq x y z
N MET A 1 1.99 -27.88 -95.56
CA MET A 1 2.02 -28.61 -94.28
C MET A 1 2.08 -27.54 -93.20
N GLU A 2 0.91 -27.06 -92.77
CA GLU A 2 0.82 -25.98 -91.79
C GLU A 2 1.17 -26.54 -90.41
N THR A 3 2.22 -26.00 -89.79
CA THR A 3 2.59 -26.30 -88.43
C THR A 3 1.58 -25.61 -87.51
N ASN A 4 0.63 -26.39 -87.01
CA ASN A 4 -0.44 -25.89 -86.16
C ASN A 4 0.14 -25.43 -84.80
N ARG A 5 -0.33 -24.30 -84.27
CA ARG A 5 0.14 -23.73 -82.99
C ARG A 5 -0.03 -24.71 -81.83
N ASP A 6 -1.04 -25.57 -81.91
CA ASP A 6 -1.31 -26.59 -80.91
C ASP A 6 -0.21 -27.65 -80.84
N ASP A 7 0.39 -28.04 -81.96
CA ASP A 7 1.48 -29.03 -81.98
C ASP A 7 2.73 -28.51 -81.25
N PHE A 8 3.01 -27.20 -81.34
CA PHE A 8 4.11 -26.60 -80.58
C PHE A 8 3.85 -26.63 -79.07
N VAL A 9 2.64 -26.26 -78.64
CA VAL A 9 2.27 -26.27 -77.22
C VAL A 9 2.27 -27.70 -76.66
N ILE A 10 1.82 -28.68 -77.45
CA ILE A 10 1.82 -30.11 -77.11
C ILE A 10 3.25 -30.66 -77.06
N ALA A 11 4.11 -30.29 -78.01
CA ALA A 11 5.52 -30.68 -78.03
C ALA A 11 6.29 -30.11 -76.83
N ILE A 12 6.04 -28.84 -76.48
CA ILE A 12 6.58 -28.22 -75.26
C ILE A 12 6.10 -29.01 -74.04
N ARG A 13 4.78 -29.16 -73.86
CA ARG A 13 4.23 -29.86 -72.70
C ARG A 13 4.77 -31.29 -72.57
N SER A 14 4.86 -32.05 -73.66
CA SER A 14 5.38 -33.42 -73.65
C SER A 14 6.88 -33.48 -73.33
N ALA A 15 7.68 -32.55 -73.87
CA ALA A 15 9.10 -32.44 -73.58
C ALA A 15 9.37 -32.04 -72.12
N PHE A 16 8.51 -31.20 -71.52
CA PHE A 16 8.60 -30.75 -70.12
C PHE A 16 8.16 -31.81 -69.11
N LEU A 17 7.20 -32.66 -69.45
CA LEU A 17 6.65 -33.70 -68.56
C LEU A 17 7.54 -34.96 -68.47
N LYS A 18 8.48 -35.15 -69.40
CA LYS A 18 9.43 -36.28 -69.34
C LYS A 18 10.37 -36.14 -68.14
N LYS A 19 10.37 -37.13 -67.23
CA LYS A 19 11.06 -37.09 -65.92
C LYS A 19 12.53 -36.66 -65.98
N SER A 20 13.27 -37.10 -67.00
CA SER A 20 14.68 -36.72 -67.24
C SER A 20 14.85 -35.23 -67.60
N ASN A 21 13.97 -34.70 -68.45
CA ASN A 21 14.00 -33.31 -68.87
C ASN A 21 13.59 -32.36 -67.74
N LYS A 22 12.62 -32.76 -66.90
CA LYS A 22 12.18 -32.00 -65.73
C LYS A 22 13.34 -31.70 -64.76
N GLN A 23 14.24 -32.67 -64.56
CA GLN A 23 15.37 -32.53 -63.64
C GLN A 23 16.46 -31.60 -64.20
N ARG A 24 16.77 -31.72 -65.50
CA ARG A 24 17.71 -30.82 -66.21
C ARG A 24 17.18 -29.38 -66.28
N PHE A 25 15.87 -29.23 -66.51
CA PHE A 25 15.21 -27.93 -66.56
C PHE A 25 15.16 -27.26 -65.17
N SER A 26 14.95 -28.04 -64.10
CA SER A 26 15.06 -27.55 -62.71
C SER A 26 16.46 -27.03 -62.41
N LEU A 27 17.51 -27.76 -62.83
CA LEU A 27 18.90 -27.38 -62.60
C LEU A 27 19.27 -26.08 -63.34
N ILE A 28 18.88 -25.97 -64.62
CA ILE A 28 19.08 -24.76 -65.42
C ILE A 28 18.29 -23.58 -64.83
N GLY A 29 17.05 -23.82 -64.40
CA GLY A 29 16.25 -22.82 -63.70
C GLY A 29 16.93 -22.32 -62.43
N LEU A 30 17.49 -23.23 -61.62
CA LEU A 30 18.25 -22.92 -60.42
C LEU A 30 19.51 -22.09 -60.70
N ILE A 31 20.26 -22.42 -61.76
CA ILE A 31 21.46 -21.67 -62.16
C ILE A 31 21.07 -20.25 -62.57
N ILE A 32 20.02 -20.09 -63.39
CA ILE A 32 19.51 -18.78 -63.82
C ILE A 32 19.02 -17.99 -62.61
N PHE A 33 18.28 -18.62 -61.70
CA PHE A 33 17.80 -17.98 -60.46
C PHE A 33 18.95 -17.53 -59.56
N SER A 34 20.00 -18.34 -59.45
CA SER A 34 21.18 -18.02 -58.66
C SER A 34 21.93 -16.82 -59.23
N ILE A 35 22.16 -16.79 -60.56
CA ILE A 35 22.78 -15.65 -61.24
C ILE A 35 21.91 -14.39 -61.09
N PHE A 36 20.59 -14.54 -61.22
CA PHE A 36 19.65 -13.45 -61.02
C PHE A 36 19.74 -12.86 -59.61
N PHE A 37 19.75 -13.70 -58.56
CA PHE A 37 19.92 -13.25 -57.19
C PHE A 37 21.29 -12.63 -56.93
N LEU A 38 22.35 -13.15 -57.53
CA LEU A 38 23.71 -12.63 -57.39
C LEU A 38 23.81 -11.21 -57.96
N VAL A 39 23.18 -10.96 -59.12
CA VAL A 39 23.08 -9.61 -59.70
C VAL A 39 22.22 -8.70 -58.81
N LEU A 40 21.07 -9.18 -58.32
CA LEU A 40 20.17 -8.40 -57.48
C LEU A 40 20.80 -8.02 -56.13
N SER A 41 21.65 -8.90 -55.57
CA SER A 41 22.40 -8.68 -54.33
C SER A 41 23.42 -7.55 -54.44
N ASN A 42 24.06 -7.41 -55.61
CA ASN A 42 25.05 -6.36 -55.86
C ASN A 42 24.43 -4.99 -56.19
N PHE A 43 23.12 -4.93 -56.40
CA PHE A 43 22.43 -3.64 -56.48
C PHE A 43 22.36 -3.02 -55.09
N ASN A 44 23.10 -1.93 -54.88
CA ASN A 44 23.02 -1.09 -53.68
C ASN A 44 21.65 -0.39 -53.64
N PHE A 45 20.63 -1.12 -53.23
CA PHE A 45 19.26 -0.63 -53.10
C PHE A 45 19.18 0.36 -51.93
N LYS A 46 19.37 1.66 -52.23
CA LYS A 46 19.16 2.77 -51.28
C LYS A 46 17.79 2.71 -50.57
N ALA A 47 16.79 2.08 -51.19
CA ALA A 47 15.50 1.83 -50.59
C ALA A 47 15.59 1.02 -49.27
N ILE A 48 16.52 0.06 -49.16
CA ILE A 48 16.74 -0.72 -47.95
C ILE A 48 17.27 0.17 -46.82
N ASP A 49 18.17 1.10 -47.13
CA ASP A 49 18.69 2.06 -46.16
C ASP A 49 17.60 3.03 -45.67
N TYR A 50 16.75 3.53 -46.56
CA TYR A 50 15.60 4.37 -46.19
C TYR A 50 14.62 3.62 -45.30
N ILE A 51 14.32 2.35 -45.61
CA ILE A 51 13.48 1.50 -44.76
C ILE A 51 14.14 1.33 -43.40
N LYS A 52 15.44 1.01 -43.35
CA LYS A 52 16.19 0.84 -42.09
C LYS A 52 16.13 2.09 -41.21
N ILE A 53 16.33 3.28 -41.78
CA ILE A 53 16.26 4.56 -41.07
C ILE A 53 14.83 4.80 -40.57
N SER A 54 13.84 4.64 -41.43
CA SER A 54 12.43 4.84 -41.10
C SER A 54 11.97 3.92 -39.96
N THR A 55 12.27 2.62 -40.05
CA THR A 55 11.91 1.66 -39.00
C THR A 55 12.57 2.01 -37.67
N LYS A 56 13.85 2.42 -37.69
CA LYS A 56 14.58 2.80 -36.48
C LYS A 56 13.99 4.03 -35.81
N GLU A 57 13.56 5.02 -36.60
CA GLU A 57 12.95 6.24 -36.09
C GLU A 57 11.53 6.02 -35.56
N ILE A 58 10.74 5.16 -36.23
CA ILE A 58 9.43 4.71 -35.74
C ILE A 58 9.58 4.00 -34.39
N ILE A 59 10.53 3.06 -34.26
CA ILE A 59 10.78 2.34 -33.01
C ILE A 59 11.21 3.31 -31.91
N TYR A 60 12.08 4.28 -32.22
CA TYR A 60 12.55 5.25 -31.23
C TYR A 60 11.41 6.14 -30.71
N ARG A 61 10.56 6.66 -31.61
CA ARG A 61 9.40 7.50 -31.26
C ARG A 61 8.32 6.69 -30.55
N SER A 62 8.05 5.47 -30.99
CA SER A 62 7.03 4.61 -30.36
C SER A 62 7.47 4.15 -28.97
N SER A 63 8.74 3.82 -28.77
CA SER A 63 9.30 3.48 -27.46
C SER A 63 9.11 4.61 -26.46
N PHE A 64 9.33 5.87 -26.86
CA PHE A 64 9.06 7.03 -26.01
C PHE A 64 7.57 7.15 -25.65
N ILE A 65 6.68 7.01 -26.63
CA ILE A 65 5.22 7.10 -26.40
C ILE A 65 4.73 6.00 -25.45
N ILE A 66 5.24 4.77 -25.58
CA ILE A 66 4.88 3.62 -24.74
C ILE A 66 5.44 3.77 -23.31
N SER A 67 6.59 4.44 -23.14
CA SER A 67 7.21 4.63 -21.83
C SER A 67 6.41 5.53 -20.88
N ILE A 68 5.58 6.43 -21.42
CA ILE A 68 4.76 7.37 -20.65
C ILE A 68 3.67 6.63 -19.86
N PRO A 69 2.77 5.84 -20.48
CA PRO A 69 1.76 5.09 -19.76
C PRO A 69 2.39 4.02 -18.85
N GLU A 70 3.51 3.39 -19.24
CA GLU A 70 4.20 2.41 -18.39
C GLU A 70 4.63 3.03 -17.04
N ASN A 71 5.29 4.18 -17.08
CA ASN A 71 5.72 4.87 -15.87
C ASN A 71 4.53 5.41 -15.06
N TYR A 72 3.47 5.86 -15.73
CA TYR A 72 2.24 6.30 -15.06
C TYR A 72 1.56 5.15 -14.31
N ILE A 73 1.47 3.96 -14.93
CA ILE A 73 0.89 2.76 -14.31
C ILE A 73 1.71 2.35 -13.10
N LYS A 74 3.05 2.28 -13.21
CA LYS A 74 3.94 1.94 -12.07
C LYS A 74 3.77 2.91 -10.89
N LYS A 75 3.77 4.22 -11.16
CA LYS A 75 3.58 5.25 -10.13
C LYS A 75 2.20 5.17 -9.49
N THR A 76 1.16 4.91 -10.27
CA THR A 76 -0.22 4.80 -9.78
C THR A 76 -0.40 3.57 -8.92
N TYR A 77 0.17 2.42 -9.34
CA TYR A 77 0.15 1.18 -8.55
C TYR A 77 0.77 1.39 -7.16
N LEU A 78 1.96 1.99 -7.10
CA LEU A 78 2.62 2.29 -5.82
C LEU A 78 1.78 3.22 -4.94
N LYS A 79 1.24 4.31 -5.50
CA LYS A 79 0.38 5.23 -4.74
C LYS A 79 -0.88 4.56 -4.18
N VAL A 80 -1.51 3.70 -4.97
CA VAL A 80 -2.71 2.97 -4.52
C VAL A 80 -2.34 2.00 -3.40
N GLN A 81 -1.24 1.28 -3.55
CA GLN A 81 -0.75 0.37 -2.52
C GLN A 81 -0.44 1.11 -1.21
N ASP A 82 0.29 2.22 -1.28
CA ASP A 82 0.61 3.06 -0.12
C ASP A 82 -0.65 3.60 0.56
N HIS A 83 -1.63 4.04 -0.23
CA HIS A 83 -2.91 4.52 0.30
C HIS A 83 -3.68 3.41 1.03
N LEU A 84 -3.71 2.18 0.50
CA LEU A 84 -4.37 1.05 1.15
C LEU A 84 -3.70 0.67 2.47
N TYR A 85 -2.36 0.67 2.52
CA TYR A 85 -1.64 0.44 3.76
C TYR A 85 -1.93 1.51 4.80
N PHE A 86 -1.82 2.79 4.41
CA PHE A 86 -2.11 3.91 5.29
C PHE A 86 -3.55 3.85 5.83
N TYR A 87 -4.53 3.55 4.96
CA TYR A 87 -5.93 3.46 5.37
C TYR A 87 -6.16 2.33 6.38
N LYS A 88 -5.53 1.17 6.19
CA LYS A 88 -5.60 0.05 7.12
C LYS A 88 -5.03 0.41 8.49
N ASP A 89 -3.88 1.07 8.51
CA ASP A 89 -3.24 1.51 9.75
C ASP A 89 -4.09 2.58 10.46
N TYR A 90 -4.64 3.53 9.70
CA TYR A 90 -5.56 4.54 10.23
C TYR A 90 -6.78 3.92 10.90
N GLU A 91 -7.46 2.96 10.26
CA GLU A 91 -8.63 2.29 10.85
C GLU A 91 -8.27 1.47 12.09
N LYS A 92 -7.07 0.85 12.12
CA LYS A 92 -6.55 0.16 13.31
C LYS A 92 -6.36 1.15 14.47
N VAL A 93 -5.62 2.23 14.24
CA VAL A 93 -5.34 3.26 15.26
C VAL A 93 -6.63 3.91 15.76
N LYS A 94 -7.59 4.18 14.87
CA LYS A 94 -8.90 4.73 15.22
C LYS A 94 -9.69 3.78 16.13
N THR A 95 -9.63 2.48 15.88
CA THR A 95 -10.29 1.46 16.69
C THR A 95 -9.65 1.36 18.07
N GLU A 96 -8.33 1.26 18.15
CA GLU A 96 -7.59 1.24 19.42
C GLU A 96 -7.83 2.52 20.23
N LEU A 97 -7.86 3.69 19.59
CA LEU A 97 -8.17 4.96 20.25
C LEU A 97 -9.59 4.97 20.85
N LYS A 98 -10.56 4.38 20.14
CA LYS A 98 -11.94 4.28 20.64
C LYS A 98 -12.02 3.37 21.86
N GLU A 99 -11.31 2.25 21.85
CA GLU A 99 -11.23 1.33 22.99
C GLU A 99 -10.60 2.01 24.22
N ILE A 100 -9.46 2.69 24.04
CA ILE A 100 -8.78 3.41 25.12
C ILE A 100 -9.68 4.50 25.70
N LYS A 101 -10.38 5.27 24.86
CA LYS A 101 -11.34 6.29 25.32
C LYS A 101 -12.49 5.68 26.11
N SER A 102 -13.02 4.54 25.65
CA SER A 102 -14.08 3.82 26.37
C SER A 102 -13.60 3.36 27.75
N GLN A 103 -12.42 2.74 27.83
CA GLN A 103 -11.80 2.31 29.08
C GLN A 103 -11.54 3.49 30.03
N LYS A 104 -11.12 4.65 29.50
CA LYS A 104 -10.92 5.86 30.29
C LYS A 104 -12.23 6.32 30.96
N ILE A 105 -13.34 6.33 30.22
CA ILE A 105 -14.66 6.72 30.76
C ILE A 105 -15.09 5.74 31.86
N VAL A 106 -14.91 4.44 31.64
CA VAL A 106 -15.22 3.41 32.65
C VAL A 106 -14.37 3.61 33.91
N ASN A 107 -13.08 3.89 33.77
CA ASN A 107 -12.20 4.18 34.91
C ASN A 107 -12.62 5.44 35.66
N GLU A 108 -12.96 6.52 34.95
CA GLU A 108 -13.47 7.75 35.57
C GLU A 108 -14.77 7.50 36.34
N PHE A 109 -15.67 6.70 35.79
CA PHE A 109 -16.89 6.27 36.47
C PHE A 109 -16.59 5.46 37.74
N ILE A 110 -15.72 4.45 37.67
CA ILE A 110 -15.35 3.63 38.84
C ILE A 110 -14.68 4.49 39.92
N LEU A 111 -13.80 5.43 39.54
CA LEU A 111 -13.18 6.35 40.48
C LEU A 111 -14.21 7.26 41.15
N SER A 112 -15.19 7.77 40.40
CA SER A 112 -16.28 8.58 40.94
C SER A 112 -17.18 7.78 41.88
N GLU A 113 -17.53 6.55 41.51
CA GLU A 113 -18.33 5.65 42.33
C GLU A 113 -17.60 5.27 43.62
N ASN A 114 -16.29 4.98 43.53
CA ASN A 114 -15.45 4.72 44.70
C ASN A 114 -15.42 5.91 45.66
N LYS A 115 -15.28 7.14 45.14
CA LYS A 115 -15.40 8.37 45.95
C LYS A 115 -16.76 8.48 46.63
N ARG A 116 -17.85 8.23 45.90
CA ARG A 116 -19.21 8.28 46.45
C ARG A 116 -19.39 7.26 47.58
N LEU A 117 -18.97 6.01 47.36
CA LEU A 117 -19.06 4.94 48.34
C LEU A 117 -18.23 5.24 49.60
N LYS A 118 -17.02 5.78 49.44
CA LYS A 118 -16.19 6.22 50.57
C LYS A 118 -16.88 7.29 51.43
N ILE A 119 -17.58 8.25 50.81
CA ILE A 119 -18.38 9.25 51.53
C ILE A 119 -19.56 8.59 52.27
N ILE A 120 -20.26 7.64 51.63
CA ILE A 120 -21.43 6.95 52.22
C ILE A 120 -21.05 6.09 53.44
N ILE A 121 -19.88 5.45 53.42
CA ILE A 121 -19.45 4.52 54.46
C ILE A 121 -18.91 5.26 55.71
N ASP A 122 -18.92 6.60 55.71
CA ASP A 122 -18.43 7.45 56.82
C ASP A 122 -16.97 7.14 57.23
N ASP A 123 -16.23 6.48 56.34
CA ASP A 123 -14.82 6.09 56.49
C ASP A 123 -13.92 7.14 55.80
N TYR A 124 -14.39 8.39 55.83
CA TYR A 124 -13.57 9.55 55.55
C TYR A 124 -12.90 9.99 56.84
N VAL A 125 -11.95 9.16 57.30
CA VAL A 125 -10.70 9.76 57.76
C VAL A 125 -10.01 10.20 56.47
N GLU A 126 -10.36 11.41 56.00
CA GLU A 126 -9.43 12.17 55.19
C GLU A 126 -8.10 12.07 55.94
N ILE A 127 -7.02 11.73 55.25
CA ILE A 127 -5.69 11.97 55.79
C ILE A 127 -5.48 13.49 55.73
N SER A 128 -6.29 14.22 56.49
CA SER A 128 -5.92 15.50 57.06
C SER A 128 -5.23 15.14 58.38
N ASP A 129 -4.20 15.90 58.77
CA ASP A 129 -3.58 15.79 60.09
C ASP A 129 -4.54 16.23 61.23
N GLU A 130 -5.86 16.10 61.03
CA GLU A 130 -6.91 16.51 61.93
C GLU A 130 -7.37 15.31 62.75
N ILE A 131 -7.21 15.44 64.07
CA ILE A 131 -7.59 14.41 65.02
C ILE A 131 -9.05 14.68 65.43
N LEU A 132 -9.97 13.84 64.95
CA LEU A 132 -11.37 13.90 65.38
C LEU A 132 -11.50 13.42 66.83
N ALA A 133 -12.07 14.27 67.68
CA ALA A 133 -12.32 13.98 69.08
C ALA A 133 -13.77 14.29 69.48
N LYS A 134 -14.34 13.47 70.35
CA LYS A 134 -15.68 13.66 70.91
C LYS A 134 -15.59 14.46 72.21
N VAL A 135 -16.40 15.51 72.33
CA VAL A 135 -16.55 16.27 73.58
C VAL A 135 -17.29 15.42 74.61
N LEU A 136 -16.66 15.20 75.76
CA LEU A 136 -17.22 14.47 76.89
C LEU A 136 -17.90 15.42 77.88
N ILE A 137 -17.29 16.57 78.15
CA ILE A 137 -17.77 17.54 79.14
C ILE A 137 -17.46 18.97 78.67
N ASP A 138 -18.43 19.87 78.76
CA ASP A 138 -18.28 21.31 78.51
C ASP A 138 -18.60 22.09 79.80
N LYS A 139 -17.60 22.77 80.37
CA LYS A 139 -17.74 23.56 81.59
C LYS A 139 -17.79 25.04 81.25
N LYS A 140 -18.99 25.61 81.32
CA LYS A 140 -19.28 27.03 81.02
C LYS A 140 -19.22 27.93 82.26
N SER A 141 -18.12 27.90 83.02
CA SER A 141 -17.96 28.82 84.15
C SER A 141 -17.63 30.24 83.66
N PRO A 142 -18.17 31.31 84.27
CA PRO A 142 -17.89 32.69 83.90
C PRO A 142 -16.42 33.10 84.14
N PHE A 143 -15.68 32.35 84.97
CA PHE A 143 -14.27 32.61 85.25
C PHE A 143 -13.30 31.71 84.46
N LEU A 144 -13.73 30.53 84.01
CA LEU A 144 -12.91 29.59 83.25
C LEU A 144 -13.78 28.72 82.33
N ARG A 145 -13.57 28.84 81.02
CA ARG A 145 -14.22 27.96 80.02
C ARG A 145 -13.28 26.82 79.68
N SER A 146 -13.75 25.59 79.80
CA SER A 146 -12.94 24.40 79.48
C SER A 146 -13.80 23.29 78.90
N ILE A 147 -13.25 22.59 77.90
CA ILE A 147 -13.88 21.43 77.25
C ILE A 147 -12.96 20.22 77.46
N ILE A 148 -13.55 19.08 77.79
CA ILE A 148 -12.85 17.80 77.95
C ILE A 148 -13.23 16.91 76.77
N ILE A 149 -12.23 16.38 76.07
CA ILE A 149 -12.37 15.49 74.91
C ILE A 149 -11.90 14.07 75.25
N ASN A 150 -12.34 13.08 74.46
CA ASN A 150 -11.99 11.67 74.67
C ASN A 150 -10.62 11.25 74.11
N LYS A 151 -9.77 12.21 73.75
CA LYS A 151 -8.46 12.01 73.12
C LYS A 151 -7.38 12.74 73.91
N GLY A 152 -6.19 12.16 74.01
CA GLY A 152 -5.10 12.71 74.82
C GLY A 152 -3.72 12.52 74.21
N SER A 153 -2.67 12.61 75.03
CA SER A 153 -1.28 12.48 74.57
C SER A 153 -0.97 11.12 73.93
N GLN A 154 -1.69 10.05 74.30
CA GLN A 154 -1.56 8.74 73.66
C GLN A 154 -2.12 8.72 72.23
N ASP A 155 -3.03 9.64 71.91
CA ASP A 155 -3.61 9.84 70.58
C ASP A 155 -2.89 10.97 69.80
N ASN A 156 -1.63 11.29 70.16
CA ASN A 156 -0.80 12.33 69.56
C ASN A 156 -1.29 13.78 69.73
N ILE A 157 -2.22 14.07 70.64
CA ILE A 157 -2.61 15.44 70.96
C ILE A 157 -1.48 16.16 71.71
N LYS A 158 -1.07 17.33 71.21
CA LYS A 158 -0.06 18.21 71.81
C LYS A 158 -0.69 19.52 72.26
N LEU A 159 -0.18 20.08 73.36
CA LEU A 159 -0.55 21.43 73.78
C LEU A 159 -0.17 22.44 72.68
N GLY A 160 -1.13 23.29 72.30
CA GLY A 160 -0.96 24.29 71.23
C GLY A 160 -1.50 23.87 69.86
N MET A 161 -2.09 22.67 69.72
CA MET A 161 -2.86 22.31 68.54
C MET A 161 -4.09 23.22 68.39
N ALA A 162 -4.40 23.62 67.16
CA ALA A 162 -5.64 24.32 66.86
C ALA A 162 -6.82 23.36 67.08
N ALA A 163 -7.83 23.83 67.81
CA ALA A 163 -9.04 23.09 68.18
C ALA A 163 -10.28 23.75 67.57
#